data_AF-A0A1I4BB44-F1
#
_entry.id   AF-A0A1I4BB44-F1
#
_cell.length_a   1.000
_cell.length_b   1.000
_cell.length_c   1.000
_cell.angle_alpha   90.00
_cell.angle_beta   90.00
_cell.angle_gamma   90.00
#
_symmetry.space_group_name_H-M   'P 1'
#
loop_
_entity.id
_entity.type
_entity.pdbx_description
1 polymer ?
#
loop_
_entity_poly.entity_id
_entity_poly.type
_entity_poly.pdbx_seq_one_letter_code
_entity_poly.pdbx_strand_id
1 'polypeptide(L)'
;MFKKYHLPHYKDDDLILPADGDFYKVYLFIIGIILLFGILISFAVDATEDKITYFRNLAIIIISIVLIIVLLLKKSYVITTDSIYVKHGILKSKINIDRYINCYVDRYKFITFIDSDLKDYTIDLDDIKGEYCDQFLNLIRQHDINIFDINTKKHIQRNNSCQDIYKFSVHKQCRTFLILLNIVIILFIFSLMFAAGITTNLVNKFFISGSFSMALIFFPELVFSNNLKINVDGPQITISDFPIKTKNINVSEITKAYKGPTTYYSKGRKYTVDEIHLQIGQKLLYTHAPIDQYFRNYDIFASYLRDNNICLKYNDFSTDDRKKLNFFRNFFLGFAFFLVIFNVIPLVQKNIAGSFSYDLSDLEEDQNADRLFSRFDHYDPEPSDSDFLNSSAYDFAAGVTSLYAYMEDGEADEIGGHALQFINDDEIKDYLSSTWNIESPEDADTIIDKLLRYGQRAYFKKIVKENKNVLKAVEAIKADYGYHFDIETSKEITPEYFKENGIHVSDFYAVKGAACAYVRFGENGLAAYDYERAIHLIALCYACDYISSDDYINYIANLDTTLQNQYKNFEDIHECYYYGEMFRLKKDSSYTDEDLTKIENAIDSMKDDGYYDTIDSIYSKTIKLK
;
A
#
# COMPACT_ATOMS: atom_id res chain seq x y z
N MET A 1 -22.83 -6.06 47.46
CA MET A 1 -22.02 -7.21 47.93
C MET A 1 -20.61 -7.29 47.33
N PHE A 2 -20.19 -6.40 46.41
CA PHE A 2 -18.88 -6.47 45.73
C PHE A 2 -17.75 -5.61 46.33
N LYS A 3 -17.93 -5.01 47.52
CA LYS A 3 -17.09 -3.91 48.01
C LYS A 3 -15.76 -4.30 48.71
N LYS A 4 -15.34 -5.58 48.73
CA LYS A 4 -14.12 -6.02 49.48
C LYS A 4 -13.04 -6.74 48.66
N TYR A 5 -13.23 -6.99 47.36
CA TYR A 5 -12.24 -7.74 46.56
C TYR A 5 -11.01 -6.94 46.12
N HIS A 6 -10.93 -5.65 46.45
CA HIS A 6 -9.86 -4.74 45.99
C HIS A 6 -8.84 -4.38 47.08
N LEU A 7 -9.00 -4.87 48.30
CA LEU A 7 -8.02 -4.64 49.36
C LEU A 7 -7.19 -5.90 49.62
N PRO A 8 -5.90 -5.76 49.96
CA PRO A 8 -5.12 -6.83 50.56
C PRO A 8 -5.89 -7.49 51.70
N HIS A 9 -5.99 -8.81 51.70
CA HIS A 9 -6.66 -9.55 52.77
C HIS A 9 -6.08 -10.95 52.94
N TYR A 10 -6.23 -11.50 54.13
CA TYR A 10 -5.89 -12.89 54.41
C TYR A 10 -7.06 -13.82 54.07
N LYS A 11 -6.74 -14.99 53.53
CA LYS A 11 -7.66 -16.10 53.36
C LYS A 11 -6.91 -17.40 53.66
N ASP A 12 -7.32 -18.10 54.72
CA ASP A 12 -6.71 -19.39 55.12
C ASP A 12 -5.18 -19.29 55.29
N ASP A 13 -4.71 -18.28 56.04
CA ASP A 13 -3.29 -17.90 56.26
C ASP A 13 -2.52 -17.38 55.02
N ASP A 14 -3.12 -17.43 53.84
CA ASP A 14 -2.53 -16.86 52.63
C ASP A 14 -2.83 -15.36 52.51
N LEU A 15 -1.80 -14.57 52.20
CA LEU A 15 -1.94 -13.14 51.92
C LEU A 15 -2.29 -12.94 50.44
N ILE A 16 -3.47 -12.37 50.16
CA ILE A 16 -3.94 -12.06 48.80
C ILE A 16 -3.71 -10.57 48.52
N LEU A 17 -2.86 -10.27 47.53
CA LEU A 17 -2.61 -8.91 47.03
C LEU A 17 -3.27 -8.72 45.65
N PRO A 18 -4.34 -7.92 45.54
CA PRO A 18 -4.85 -7.49 44.24
C PRO A 18 -3.88 -6.48 43.62
N ALA A 19 -3.53 -6.65 42.33
CA ALA A 19 -2.69 -5.70 41.62
C ALA A 19 -3.50 -5.03 40.50
N ASP A 20 -3.63 -3.71 40.55
CA ASP A 20 -4.35 -2.91 39.55
C ASP A 20 -3.35 -2.17 38.65
N GLY A 21 -2.78 -2.89 37.69
CA GLY A 21 -2.08 -2.24 36.57
C GLY A 21 -3.09 -1.69 35.57
N ASP A 22 -3.41 -0.40 35.62
CA ASP A 22 -4.54 0.18 34.89
C ASP A 22 -4.19 0.75 33.50
N PHE A 23 -2.93 1.02 33.19
CA PHE A 23 -2.59 1.75 31.96
C PHE A 23 -2.66 0.89 30.68
N TYR A 24 -2.28 -0.38 30.75
CA TYR A 24 -2.27 -1.28 29.59
C TYR A 24 -3.68 -1.77 29.20
N LYS A 25 -4.61 -1.82 30.18
CA LYS A 25 -6.00 -2.24 29.97
C LYS A 25 -6.77 -1.23 29.11
N VAL A 26 -6.54 0.07 29.28
CA VAL A 26 -7.19 1.13 28.49
C VAL A 26 -6.70 1.10 27.04
N TYR A 27 -5.39 0.90 26.81
CA TYR A 27 -4.83 0.87 25.45
C TYR A 27 -5.31 -0.36 24.67
N LEU A 28 -5.35 -1.51 25.32
CA LEU A 28 -5.89 -2.73 24.74
C LEU A 28 -7.41 -2.63 24.49
N PHE A 29 -8.17 -1.96 25.36
CA PHE A 29 -9.59 -1.70 25.16
C PHE A 29 -9.84 -0.83 23.92
N ILE A 30 -9.03 0.22 23.72
CA ILE A 30 -9.09 1.06 22.53
C ILE A 30 -8.74 0.26 21.27
N ILE A 31 -7.70 -0.58 21.30
CA ILE A 31 -7.35 -1.47 20.17
C ILE A 31 -8.47 -2.47 19.88
N GLY A 32 -9.09 -3.04 20.93
CA GLY A 32 -10.26 -3.92 20.81
C GLY A 32 -11.44 -3.22 20.14
N ILE A 33 -11.73 -1.97 20.50
CA ILE A 33 -12.77 -1.14 19.87
C ILE A 33 -12.45 -0.87 18.40
N ILE A 34 -11.21 -0.49 18.07
CA ILE A 34 -10.79 -0.21 16.69
C ILE A 34 -10.94 -1.46 15.82
N LEU A 35 -10.53 -2.63 16.33
CA LEU A 35 -10.72 -3.90 15.64
C LEU A 35 -12.20 -4.26 15.48
N LEU A 36 -13.02 -4.04 16.52
CA LEU A 36 -14.47 -4.26 16.45
C LEU A 36 -15.15 -3.33 15.42
N PHE A 37 -14.71 -2.08 15.32
CA PHE A 37 -15.19 -1.14 14.31
C PHE A 37 -14.77 -1.56 12.89
N GLY A 38 -13.55 -2.07 12.72
CA GLY A 38 -13.10 -2.65 11.45
C GLY A 38 -13.92 -3.88 11.03
N ILE A 39 -14.35 -4.70 11.99
CA ILE A 39 -15.28 -5.83 11.77
C ILE A 39 -16.64 -5.30 11.30
N LEU A 40 -17.22 -4.33 12.01
CA LEU A 40 -18.53 -3.76 11.69
C LEU A 40 -18.54 -3.09 10.31
N ILE A 41 -17.48 -2.35 9.95
CA ILE A 41 -17.33 -1.76 8.62
C ILE A 41 -17.18 -2.86 7.55
N SER A 42 -16.41 -3.92 7.83
CA SER A 42 -16.27 -5.04 6.88
C SER A 42 -17.57 -5.84 6.69
N PHE A 43 -18.43 -5.92 7.70
CA PHE A 43 -19.77 -6.52 7.58
C PHE A 43 -20.77 -5.60 6.88
N ALA A 44 -20.64 -4.27 7.05
CA ALA A 44 -21.51 -3.30 6.39
C ALA A 44 -21.21 -3.15 4.88
N VAL A 45 -19.99 -3.51 4.45
CA VAL A 45 -19.51 -3.32 3.07
C VAL A 45 -19.77 -4.52 2.15
N ASP A 46 -20.10 -5.72 2.65
CA ASP A 46 -20.21 -6.89 1.75
C ASP A 46 -21.35 -7.86 2.08
N ALA A 47 -22.31 -7.90 1.15
CA ALA A 47 -23.44 -8.84 1.07
C ALA A 47 -23.26 -9.84 -0.08
N THR A 48 -22.02 -10.23 -0.41
CA THR A 48 -21.73 -11.18 -1.50
C THR A 48 -21.08 -12.49 -1.01
N GLU A 49 -21.49 -13.61 -1.64
CA GLU A 49 -21.39 -15.02 -1.18
C GLU A 49 -19.99 -15.67 -1.15
N ASP A 50 -18.90 -14.91 -1.05
CA ASP A 50 -17.57 -15.52 -1.24
C ASP A 50 -16.97 -16.12 0.05
N LYS A 51 -16.62 -17.42 0.01
CA LYS A 51 -16.12 -18.20 1.16
C LYS A 51 -14.84 -17.61 1.78
N ILE A 52 -14.04 -16.89 0.98
CA ILE A 52 -12.80 -16.24 1.42
C ILE A 52 -13.12 -15.09 2.40
N THR A 53 -14.19 -14.35 2.16
CA THR A 53 -14.65 -13.25 3.02
C THR A 53 -15.11 -13.77 4.38
N TYR A 54 -15.75 -14.95 4.41
CA TYR A 54 -16.15 -15.63 5.65
C TYR A 54 -14.95 -16.01 6.53
N PHE A 55 -13.92 -16.64 5.95
CA PHE A 55 -12.72 -17.03 6.70
C PHE A 55 -11.94 -15.83 7.23
N ARG A 56 -11.87 -14.73 6.46
CA ARG A 56 -11.28 -13.46 6.90
C ARG A 56 -12.00 -12.92 8.13
N ASN A 57 -13.34 -12.84 8.08
CA ASN A 57 -14.14 -12.30 9.17
C ASN A 57 -14.07 -13.19 10.44
N LEU A 58 -14.05 -14.52 10.27
CA LEU A 58 -13.89 -15.46 11.38
C LEU A 58 -12.53 -15.30 12.09
N ALA A 59 -11.44 -15.15 11.33
CA ALA A 59 -10.11 -14.94 11.89
C ALA A 59 -10.02 -13.65 12.72
N ILE A 60 -10.64 -12.56 12.25
CA ILE A 60 -10.68 -11.29 12.97
C ILE A 60 -11.49 -11.42 14.28
N ILE A 61 -12.66 -12.09 14.24
CA ILE A 61 -13.47 -12.33 15.45
C ILE A 61 -12.68 -13.13 16.49
N ILE A 62 -11.98 -14.20 16.08
CA ILE A 62 -11.16 -15.01 17.00
C ILE A 62 -10.04 -14.17 17.62
N ILE A 63 -9.34 -13.34 16.82
CA ILE A 63 -8.29 -12.46 17.33
C ILE A 63 -8.86 -11.44 18.33
N SER A 64 -10.01 -10.84 18.05
CA SER A 64 -10.69 -9.91 18.96
C SER A 64 -11.11 -10.57 20.27
N ILE A 65 -11.64 -11.79 20.21
CA ILE A 65 -12.00 -12.56 21.43
C ILE A 65 -10.74 -12.88 22.24
N VAL A 66 -9.65 -13.31 21.61
CA VAL A 66 -8.38 -13.57 22.31
C VAL A 66 -7.85 -12.30 22.98
N LEU A 67 -7.93 -11.15 22.30
CA LEU A 67 -7.55 -9.85 22.87
C LEU A 67 -8.45 -9.44 24.06
N ILE A 68 -9.77 -9.65 23.96
CA ILE A 68 -10.71 -9.39 25.06
C ILE A 68 -10.45 -10.32 26.24
N ILE A 69 -10.14 -11.60 26.01
CA ILE A 69 -9.79 -12.55 27.07
C ILE A 69 -8.52 -12.08 27.78
N VAL A 70 -7.47 -11.68 27.04
CA VAL A 70 -6.22 -11.14 27.61
C VAL A 70 -6.48 -9.87 28.43
N LEU A 71 -7.39 -9.01 27.96
CA LEU A 71 -7.83 -7.79 28.63
C LEU A 71 -8.51 -8.02 29.99
N LEU A 72 -9.25 -9.12 30.12
CA LEU A 72 -10.01 -9.45 31.34
C LEU A 72 -9.17 -10.20 32.39
N LEU A 73 -7.91 -10.54 32.10
CA LEU A 73 -7.04 -11.23 33.05
C LEU A 73 -6.52 -10.24 34.11
N LYS A 74 -7.26 -10.09 35.21
CA LYS A 74 -6.78 -9.39 36.41
C LYS A 74 -5.58 -10.14 37.01
N LYS A 75 -4.49 -9.42 37.30
CA LYS A 75 -3.34 -9.95 38.02
C LYS A 75 -3.59 -9.88 39.53
N SER A 76 -3.36 -10.98 40.22
CA SER A 76 -3.39 -11.04 41.68
C SER A 76 -2.30 -11.97 42.18
N TYR A 77 -1.82 -11.69 43.37
CA TYR A 77 -0.78 -12.49 44.02
C TYR A 77 -1.40 -13.17 45.24
N VAL A 78 -1.17 -14.46 45.39
CA VAL A 78 -1.51 -15.22 46.60
C VAL A 78 -0.21 -15.74 47.16
N ILE A 79 0.18 -15.24 48.33
CA ILE A 79 1.46 -15.51 48.94
C ILE A 79 1.23 -16.50 50.07
N THR A 80 1.91 -17.63 49.94
CA THR A 80 1.95 -18.72 50.93
C THR A 80 3.34 -18.73 51.58
N THR A 81 3.54 -19.54 52.63
CA THR A 81 4.86 -19.69 53.25
C THR A 81 5.93 -20.05 52.24
N ASP A 82 5.69 -21.04 51.37
CA ASP A 82 6.76 -21.61 50.54
C ASP A 82 6.74 -21.10 49.09
N SER A 83 5.70 -20.35 48.71
CA SER A 83 5.49 -19.99 47.31
C SER A 83 4.64 -18.75 47.10
N ILE A 84 4.86 -18.11 45.96
CA ILE A 84 4.07 -16.98 45.47
C ILE A 84 3.28 -17.48 44.26
N TYR A 85 1.96 -17.52 44.39
CA TYR A 85 1.07 -17.84 43.28
C TYR A 85 0.66 -16.56 42.57
N VAL A 86 0.92 -16.50 41.27
CA VAL A 86 0.54 -15.39 40.41
C VAL A 86 -0.66 -15.82 39.60
N LYS A 87 -1.80 -15.21 39.88
CA LYS A 87 -3.04 -15.48 39.17
C LYS A 87 -3.27 -14.38 38.14
N HIS A 88 -3.25 -14.76 36.86
CA HIS A 88 -3.62 -13.92 35.72
C HIS A 88 -4.99 -14.40 35.22
N GLY A 89 -6.06 -13.85 35.80
CA GLY A 89 -7.43 -14.35 35.56
C GLY A 89 -7.58 -15.85 35.90
N ILE A 90 -7.70 -16.70 34.88
CA ILE A 90 -7.86 -18.17 35.03
C ILE A 90 -6.52 -18.91 35.17
N LEU A 91 -5.43 -18.31 34.69
CA LEU A 91 -4.10 -18.92 34.71
C LEU A 91 -3.43 -18.70 36.06
N LYS A 92 -2.91 -19.76 36.67
CA LYS A 92 -2.18 -19.72 37.93
C LYS A 92 -0.76 -20.22 37.69
N SER A 93 0.25 -19.38 37.91
CA SER A 93 1.65 -19.81 37.96
C SER A 93 2.13 -19.85 39.42
N LYS A 94 2.91 -20.88 39.77
CA LYS A 94 3.53 -21.03 41.09
C LYS A 94 5.00 -20.63 40.99
N ILE A 95 5.43 -19.73 41.86
CA ILE A 95 6.81 -19.31 42.01
C ILE A 95 7.30 -19.86 43.34
N ASN A 96 8.33 -20.71 43.30
CA ASN A 96 8.91 -21.27 44.51
C ASN A 96 9.96 -20.30 45.08
N ILE A 97 9.78 -19.86 46.32
CA ILE A 97 10.60 -18.83 46.97
C ILE A 97 12.03 -19.32 47.15
N ASP A 98 12.24 -20.61 47.42
CA ASP A 98 13.56 -21.21 47.66
C ASP A 98 14.51 -21.18 46.46
N ARG A 99 14.02 -20.83 45.26
CA ARG A 99 14.86 -20.69 44.07
C ARG A 99 15.61 -19.36 44.00
N TYR A 100 15.21 -18.39 44.80
CA TYR A 100 15.75 -17.03 44.72
C TYR A 100 16.86 -16.84 45.75
N ILE A 101 17.91 -16.13 45.35
CA ILE A 101 19.08 -15.88 46.18
C ILE A 101 19.00 -14.48 46.79
N ASN A 102 18.52 -13.52 46.00
CA ASN A 102 18.48 -12.11 46.38
C ASN A 102 17.04 -11.56 46.27
N CYS A 103 16.68 -10.69 47.20
CA CYS A 103 15.42 -9.96 47.25
C CYS A 103 15.72 -8.47 47.47
N TYR A 104 15.40 -7.65 46.48
CA TYR A 104 15.56 -6.19 46.53
C TYR A 104 14.22 -5.55 46.81
N VAL A 105 14.19 -4.63 47.76
CA VAL A 105 12.95 -4.08 48.31
C VAL A 105 12.98 -2.57 48.26
N ASP A 106 11.98 -1.98 47.59
CA ASP A 106 11.49 -0.64 47.87
C ASP A 106 10.12 -0.78 48.55
N ARG A 107 10.07 -0.44 49.85
CA ARG A 107 8.88 -0.65 50.69
C ARG A 107 7.61 0.01 50.16
N TYR A 108 7.73 1.00 49.28
CA TYR A 108 6.63 1.78 48.77
C TYR A 108 6.34 1.54 47.29
N LYS A 109 7.21 0.82 46.57
CA LYS A 109 7.10 0.66 45.12
C LYS A 109 7.15 -0.76 44.63
N PHE A 110 8.09 -1.59 45.10
CA PHE A 110 8.25 -2.93 44.54
C PHE A 110 9.09 -3.88 45.40
N ILE A 111 8.96 -5.17 45.10
CA ILE A 111 9.86 -6.22 45.58
C ILE A 111 10.32 -7.07 44.40
N THR A 112 11.62 -7.13 44.16
CA THR A 112 12.22 -7.94 43.09
C THR A 112 13.00 -9.11 43.67
N PHE A 113 12.62 -10.33 43.32
CA PHE A 113 13.38 -11.56 43.59
C PHE A 113 14.29 -11.90 42.42
N ILE A 114 15.50 -12.39 42.68
CA ILE A 114 16.46 -12.79 41.63
C ILE A 114 17.07 -14.16 41.95
N ASP A 115 17.00 -15.05 40.97
CA ASP A 115 17.54 -16.42 41.07
C ASP A 115 19.02 -16.50 40.62
N SER A 116 19.60 -17.70 40.67
CA SER A 116 20.98 -17.97 40.23
C SER A 116 21.24 -17.63 38.75
N ASP A 117 20.19 -17.73 37.92
CA ASP A 117 20.23 -17.55 36.47
C ASP A 117 19.97 -16.10 36.05
N LEU A 118 19.91 -15.15 37.00
CA LEU A 118 19.54 -13.75 36.76
C LEU A 118 18.08 -13.56 36.29
N LYS A 119 17.22 -14.55 36.47
CA LYS A 119 15.78 -14.38 36.21
C LYS A 119 15.18 -13.64 37.40
N ASP A 120 14.52 -12.54 37.07
CA ASP A 120 13.97 -11.64 38.06
C ASP A 120 12.43 -11.71 38.10
N TYR A 121 11.90 -11.58 39.31
CA TYR A 121 10.47 -11.52 39.56
C TYR A 121 10.12 -10.34 40.46
N THR A 122 9.59 -9.29 39.84
CA THR A 122 9.10 -8.07 40.50
C THR A 122 7.61 -8.15 40.81
N ILE A 123 7.27 -7.87 42.06
CA ILE A 123 5.94 -7.58 42.56
C ILE A 123 5.85 -6.06 42.71
N ASP A 124 4.86 -5.47 42.06
CA ASP A 124 4.57 -4.05 42.15
C ASP A 124 3.76 -3.79 43.44
N LEU A 125 4.15 -2.74 44.18
CA LEU A 125 3.55 -2.34 45.44
C LEU A 125 2.95 -0.93 45.40
N ASP A 126 2.91 -0.24 44.24
CA ASP A 126 2.50 1.18 44.15
C ASP A 126 1.12 1.49 44.78
N ASP A 127 0.24 0.49 44.91
CA ASP A 127 -1.10 0.60 45.53
C ASP A 127 -1.26 -0.11 46.89
N ILE A 128 -0.18 -0.67 47.44
CA ILE A 128 -0.21 -1.48 48.66
C ILE A 128 0.30 -0.66 49.84
N LYS A 129 -0.50 -0.59 50.92
CA LYS A 129 -0.06 0.05 52.17
C LYS A 129 1.19 -0.63 52.73
N GLY A 130 2.16 0.17 53.19
CA GLY A 130 3.46 -0.33 53.68
C GLY A 130 3.40 -1.40 54.78
N GLU A 131 2.34 -1.43 55.61
CA GLU A 131 2.14 -2.47 56.63
C GLU A 131 2.07 -3.89 56.04
N TYR A 132 1.47 -4.05 54.85
CA TYR A 132 1.39 -5.34 54.16
C TYR A 132 2.74 -5.75 53.55
N CYS A 133 3.57 -4.76 53.20
CA CYS A 133 4.94 -5.01 52.75
C CYS A 133 5.78 -5.61 53.88
N ASP A 134 5.69 -5.06 55.11
CA ASP A 134 6.42 -5.62 56.25
C ASP A 134 5.98 -7.05 56.60
N GLN A 135 4.68 -7.36 56.49
CA GLN A 135 4.16 -8.71 56.65
C GLN A 135 4.70 -9.66 55.57
N PHE A 136 4.71 -9.21 54.32
CA PHE A 136 5.30 -9.97 53.22
C PHE A 136 6.80 -10.24 53.44
N LEU A 137 7.57 -9.22 53.86
CA LEU A 137 8.99 -9.38 54.16
C LEU A 137 9.23 -10.31 55.34
N ASN A 138 8.34 -10.37 56.33
CA ASN A 138 8.44 -11.34 57.42
C ASN A 138 8.32 -12.78 56.95
N LEU A 139 7.49 -13.06 55.93
CA LEU A 139 7.43 -14.37 55.30
C LEU A 139 8.72 -14.68 54.54
N ILE A 140 9.21 -13.76 53.71
CA ILE A 140 10.47 -13.94 52.96
C ILE A 140 11.66 -14.14 53.91
N ARG A 141 11.67 -13.45 55.06
CA ARG A 141 12.67 -13.62 56.12
C ARG A 141 12.68 -15.03 56.72
N GLN A 142 11.74 -15.91 56.44
CA GLN A 142 11.81 -17.30 56.89
C GLN A 142 12.73 -18.15 55.99
N HIS A 143 12.96 -17.72 54.74
CA HIS A 143 13.80 -18.41 53.77
C HIS A 143 15.26 -17.95 53.83
N ASP A 144 16.15 -18.68 53.15
CA ASP A 144 17.57 -18.34 53.00
C ASP A 144 17.78 -17.41 51.80
N ILE A 145 17.20 -16.21 51.88
CA ILE A 145 17.26 -15.19 50.83
C ILE A 145 17.90 -13.92 51.40
N ASN A 146 18.84 -13.34 50.67
CA ASN A 146 19.43 -12.06 51.04
C ASN A 146 18.42 -10.94 50.76
N ILE A 147 18.04 -10.20 51.79
CA ILE A 147 17.10 -9.09 51.65
C ILE A 147 17.87 -7.77 51.71
N PHE A 148 17.75 -6.99 50.63
CA PHE A 148 18.37 -5.68 50.49
C PHE A 148 17.32 -4.58 50.32
N ASP A 149 17.23 -3.71 51.32
CA ASP A 149 16.36 -2.53 51.29
C ASP A 149 17.12 -1.38 50.61
N ILE A 150 16.75 -1.06 49.37
CA ILE A 150 17.48 -0.12 48.51
C ILE A 150 17.47 1.32 49.03
N ASN A 151 16.44 1.66 49.83
CA ASN A 151 16.26 3.01 50.36
C ASN A 151 17.05 3.22 51.65
N THR A 152 17.05 2.22 52.54
CA THR A 152 17.71 2.33 53.84
C THR A 152 19.14 1.78 53.86
N LYS A 153 19.57 1.13 52.77
CA LYS A 153 20.83 0.36 52.69
C LYS A 153 20.95 -0.72 53.76
N LYS A 154 19.83 -1.12 54.38
CA LYS A 154 19.84 -2.19 55.38
C LYS A 154 19.94 -3.52 54.66
N HIS A 155 21.03 -4.22 54.94
CA HIS A 155 21.28 -5.56 54.44
C HIS A 155 21.03 -6.57 55.57
N ILE A 156 20.12 -7.50 55.36
CA ILE A 156 19.93 -8.65 56.25
C ILE A 156 20.58 -9.85 55.55
N GLN A 157 21.83 -10.14 55.92
CA GLN A 157 22.59 -11.27 55.38
C GLN A 157 22.33 -12.49 56.26
N ARG A 158 21.94 -13.61 55.66
CA ARG A 158 21.90 -14.91 56.36
C ARG A 158 23.05 -15.84 55.98
N ASN A 159 23.65 -15.65 54.80
CA ASN A 159 24.74 -16.48 54.31
C ASN A 159 26.05 -15.68 54.12
N ASN A 160 27.13 -16.11 54.79
CA ASN A 160 28.38 -15.36 54.98
C ASN A 160 29.31 -15.26 53.74
N SER A 161 28.94 -15.82 52.58
CA SER A 161 29.87 -16.00 51.46
C SER A 161 29.59 -15.17 50.20
N CYS A 162 28.62 -14.25 50.19
CA CYS A 162 28.32 -13.49 48.96
C CYS A 162 29.15 -12.20 48.89
N GLN A 163 30.28 -12.24 48.19
CA GLN A 163 31.04 -11.05 47.79
C GLN A 163 30.29 -10.18 46.75
N ASP A 164 29.21 -10.69 46.15
CA ASP A 164 28.46 -10.02 45.10
C ASP A 164 27.00 -9.76 45.53
N ILE A 165 26.81 -8.70 46.31
CA ILE A 165 25.47 -8.24 46.76
C ILE A 165 24.59 -7.87 45.56
N TYR A 166 25.20 -7.41 44.46
CA TYR A 166 24.51 -6.99 43.26
C TYR A 166 24.66 -7.99 42.12
N LYS A 167 23.60 -8.76 41.92
CA LYS A 167 23.46 -9.66 40.78
C LYS A 167 22.05 -9.52 40.21
N PHE A 168 21.88 -8.75 39.13
CA PHE A 168 20.56 -8.44 38.55
C PHE A 168 20.61 -8.05 37.07
N SER A 169 19.46 -8.02 36.41
CA SER A 169 19.35 -7.47 35.05
C SER A 169 18.34 -6.31 34.97
N VAL A 170 18.64 -5.34 34.12
CA VAL A 170 17.83 -4.15 33.84
C VAL A 170 17.39 -4.25 32.39
N HIS A 171 16.09 -4.26 32.16
CA HIS A 171 15.50 -4.38 30.83
C HIS A 171 14.11 -3.72 30.81
N LYS A 172 13.64 -3.31 29.63
CA LYS A 172 12.36 -2.60 29.50
C LYS A 172 11.17 -3.49 29.88
N GLN A 173 10.28 -3.00 30.74
CA GLN A 173 9.22 -3.79 31.41
C GLN A 173 8.19 -4.39 30.44
N CYS A 174 8.02 -3.81 29.24
CA CYS A 174 7.03 -4.22 28.24
C CYS A 174 7.53 -5.20 27.17
N ARG A 175 8.69 -5.86 27.35
CA ARG A 175 9.33 -6.67 26.31
C ARG A 175 8.43 -7.79 25.74
N THR A 176 7.80 -8.60 26.58
CA THR A 176 7.00 -9.75 26.13
C THR A 176 5.71 -9.33 25.42
N PHE A 177 5.01 -8.32 25.96
CA PHE A 177 3.80 -7.80 25.35
C PHE A 177 4.09 -7.17 23.99
N LEU A 178 5.14 -6.35 23.89
CA LEU A 178 5.51 -5.73 22.63
C LEU A 178 5.99 -6.76 21.61
N ILE A 179 6.69 -7.82 22.03
CA ILE A 179 7.00 -8.94 21.13
C ILE A 179 5.72 -9.61 20.61
N LEU A 180 4.75 -9.89 21.49
CA LEU A 180 3.49 -10.50 21.10
C LEU A 180 2.68 -9.59 20.15
N LEU A 181 2.63 -8.29 20.45
CA LEU A 181 1.99 -7.29 19.61
C LEU A 181 2.69 -7.21 18.24
N ASN A 182 4.01 -7.26 18.19
CA ASN A 182 4.78 -7.30 16.96
C ASN A 182 4.47 -8.55 16.14
N ILE A 183 4.36 -9.72 16.78
CA ILE A 183 3.96 -10.96 16.09
C ILE A 183 2.56 -10.81 15.50
N VAL A 184 1.61 -10.24 16.24
CA VAL A 184 0.25 -9.97 15.74
C VAL A 184 0.26 -8.99 14.57
N ILE A 185 1.05 -7.90 14.65
CA ILE A 185 1.19 -6.93 13.57
C ILE A 185 1.81 -7.58 12.33
N ILE A 186 2.86 -8.41 12.49
CA ILE A 186 3.48 -9.16 11.38
C ILE A 186 2.46 -10.09 10.73
N LEU A 187 1.72 -10.87 11.52
CA LEU A 187 0.69 -11.77 10.99
C LEU A 187 -0.43 -11.01 10.28
N PHE A 188 -0.84 -9.86 10.83
CA PHE A 188 -1.82 -8.99 10.20
C PHE A 188 -1.30 -8.41 8.87
N ILE A 189 -0.04 -7.98 8.82
CA ILE A 189 0.63 -7.53 7.60
C ILE A 189 0.68 -8.64 6.55
N PHE A 190 1.10 -9.85 6.92
CA PHE A 190 1.11 -11.00 6.00
C PHE A 190 -0.28 -11.32 5.47
N SER A 191 -1.31 -11.23 6.33
CA SER A 191 -2.71 -11.38 5.92
C SER A 191 -3.15 -10.28 4.95
N LEU A 192 -2.73 -9.03 5.17
CA LEU A 192 -3.01 -7.92 4.26
C LEU A 192 -2.28 -8.09 2.93
N MET A 193 -1.01 -8.52 2.93
CA MET A 193 -0.24 -8.79 1.71
C MET A 193 -0.89 -9.90 0.89
N PHE A 194 -1.33 -10.97 1.55
CA PHE A 194 -2.08 -12.05 0.90
C PHE A 194 -3.40 -11.54 0.31
N ALA A 195 -4.15 -10.70 1.05
CA ALA A 195 -5.36 -10.08 0.54
C ALA A 195 -5.09 -9.15 -0.66
N ALA A 196 -4.05 -8.32 -0.62
CA ALA A 196 -3.67 -7.42 -1.72
C ALA A 196 -3.27 -8.16 -3.00
N GLY A 197 -2.63 -9.33 -2.86
CA GLY A 197 -2.29 -10.20 -4.00
C GLY A 197 -3.53 -10.75 -4.71
N ILE A 198 -4.65 -10.87 -4.00
CA ILE A 198 -5.91 -11.43 -4.52
C ILE A 198 -6.87 -10.31 -4.96
N THR A 199 -6.81 -9.13 -4.36
CA THR A 199 -7.73 -8.04 -4.70
C THR A 199 -7.40 -7.43 -6.07
N THR A 200 -8.38 -7.30 -6.95
CA THR A 200 -8.26 -6.56 -8.22
C THR A 200 -8.43 -5.04 -8.06
N ASN A 201 -9.09 -4.61 -6.97
CA ASN A 201 -9.38 -3.20 -6.71
C ASN A 201 -8.12 -2.39 -6.35
N LEU A 202 -7.83 -1.37 -7.16
CA LEU A 202 -6.67 -0.50 -7.04
C LEU A 202 -6.63 0.27 -5.72
N VAL A 203 -7.77 0.78 -5.25
CA VAL A 203 -7.88 1.55 -3.99
C VAL A 203 -7.47 0.68 -2.80
N ASN A 204 -7.88 -0.59 -2.82
CA ASN A 204 -7.49 -1.55 -1.79
C ASN A 204 -5.99 -1.84 -1.83
N LYS A 205 -5.37 -1.96 -3.01
CA LYS A 205 -3.91 -2.11 -3.13
C LYS A 205 -3.18 -0.90 -2.56
N PHE A 206 -3.65 0.32 -2.82
CA PHE A 206 -3.07 1.55 -2.25
C PHE A 206 -3.17 1.58 -0.73
N PHE A 207 -4.35 1.31 -0.18
CA PHE A 207 -4.57 1.33 1.26
C PHE A 207 -3.72 0.27 1.98
N ILE A 208 -3.60 -0.93 1.39
CA ILE A 208 -2.78 -2.02 1.93
C ILE A 208 -1.28 -1.68 1.85
N SER A 209 -0.80 -1.15 0.71
CA SER A 209 0.60 -0.74 0.54
C SER A 209 0.99 0.40 1.50
N GLY A 210 0.12 1.39 1.68
CA GLY A 210 0.32 2.47 2.64
C GLY A 210 0.39 1.96 4.08
N SER A 211 -0.51 1.06 4.46
CA SER A 211 -0.53 0.43 5.79
C SER A 211 0.74 -0.40 6.05
N PHE A 212 1.21 -1.12 5.04
CA PHE A 212 2.47 -1.88 5.10
C PHE A 212 3.68 -0.96 5.32
N SER A 213 3.75 0.13 4.56
CA SER A 213 4.83 1.10 4.64
C SER A 213 4.88 1.77 6.02
N MET A 214 3.73 2.15 6.57
CA MET A 214 3.61 2.64 7.95
C MET A 214 4.12 1.62 8.95
N ALA A 215 3.71 0.34 8.83
CA ALA A 215 4.16 -0.68 9.76
C ALA A 215 5.68 -0.93 9.69
N LEU A 216 6.27 -0.91 8.49
CA LEU A 216 7.72 -1.00 8.31
C LEU A 216 8.49 0.18 8.92
N ILE A 217 7.89 1.38 8.98
CA ILE A 217 8.51 2.55 9.64
C ILE A 217 8.52 2.36 11.16
N PHE A 218 7.43 1.87 11.74
CA PHE A 218 7.31 1.72 13.20
C PHE A 218 8.01 0.47 13.75
N PHE A 219 8.16 -0.57 12.94
CA PHE A 219 8.70 -1.86 13.38
C PHE A 219 10.14 -1.77 13.92
N PRO A 220 11.10 -1.11 13.25
CA PRO A 220 12.46 -0.96 13.76
C PRO A 220 12.51 -0.24 15.10
N GLU A 221 11.74 0.85 15.27
CA GLU A 221 11.70 1.61 16.51
C GLU A 221 11.16 0.78 17.68
N LEU A 222 10.11 -0.03 17.41
CA LEU A 222 9.57 -0.99 18.37
C LEU A 222 10.54 -2.12 18.72
N VAL A 223 11.26 -2.68 17.74
CA VAL A 223 12.19 -3.78 17.98
C VAL A 223 13.45 -3.29 18.71
N PHE A 224 14.06 -2.21 18.23
CA PHE A 224 15.32 -1.71 18.77
C PHE A 224 15.17 -1.09 20.16
N SER A 225 14.08 -0.34 20.42
CA SER A 225 13.87 0.29 21.73
C SER A 225 13.65 -0.69 22.89
N ASN A 226 13.44 -1.98 22.58
CA ASN A 226 13.16 -3.03 23.58
C ASN A 226 14.33 -4.00 23.80
N ASN A 227 15.43 -3.85 23.06
CA ASN A 227 16.54 -4.80 23.11
C ASN A 227 17.69 -4.39 24.03
N LEU A 228 17.64 -3.20 24.65
CA LEU A 228 18.61 -2.80 25.66
C LEU A 228 18.44 -3.67 26.92
N LYS A 229 19.48 -4.44 27.24
CA LYS A 229 19.60 -5.26 28.44
C LYS A 229 20.92 -4.95 29.13
N ILE A 230 20.87 -4.62 30.41
CA ILE A 230 22.05 -4.41 31.24
C ILE A 230 22.08 -5.52 32.28
N ASN A 231 23.15 -6.30 32.33
CA ASN A 231 23.38 -7.27 33.41
C ASN A 231 24.43 -6.71 34.35
N VAL A 232 24.16 -6.76 35.64
CA VAL A 232 25.09 -6.42 36.71
C VAL A 232 25.44 -7.70 37.44
N ASP A 233 26.73 -8.01 37.53
CA ASP A 233 27.29 -9.16 38.24
C ASP A 233 28.51 -8.69 39.05
N GLY A 234 28.26 -8.36 40.32
CA GLY A 234 29.23 -7.71 41.19
C GLY A 234 29.71 -6.39 40.59
N PRO A 235 31.02 -6.17 40.38
CA PRO A 235 31.55 -4.96 39.76
C PRO A 235 31.41 -4.93 38.23
N GLN A 236 31.03 -6.03 37.58
CA GLN A 236 30.95 -6.12 36.12
C GLN A 236 29.57 -5.73 35.61
N ILE A 237 29.53 -4.88 34.58
CA ILE A 237 28.31 -4.42 33.91
C ILE A 237 28.39 -4.79 32.43
N THR A 238 27.49 -5.66 31.99
CA THR A 238 27.35 -6.04 30.58
C THR A 238 26.15 -5.33 29.97
N ILE A 239 26.39 -4.47 28.98
CA ILE A 239 25.35 -3.74 28.25
C ILE A 239 25.22 -4.38 26.87
N SER A 240 24.10 -5.06 26.65
CA SER A 240 23.70 -5.64 25.37
C SER A 240 22.62 -4.77 24.75
N ASP A 241 22.89 -4.23 23.56
CA ASP A 241 22.03 -3.25 22.91
C ASP A 241 22.02 -3.48 21.40
N PHE A 242 21.04 -4.20 20.86
CA PHE A 242 21.01 -4.54 19.43
C PHE A 242 20.60 -3.32 18.58
N PRO A 243 21.33 -2.97 17.50
CA PRO A 243 22.37 -3.76 16.81
C PRO A 243 23.82 -3.47 17.23
N ILE A 244 24.05 -2.68 18.28
CA ILE A 244 25.38 -2.37 18.81
C ILE A 244 26.00 -3.61 19.47
N LYS A 245 27.32 -3.77 19.35
CA LYS A 245 28.05 -4.85 20.03
C LYS A 245 27.92 -4.72 21.55
N THR A 246 27.71 -5.86 22.22
CA THR A 246 27.74 -5.96 23.68
C THR A 246 29.02 -5.36 24.25
N LYS A 247 28.89 -4.53 25.27
CA LYS A 247 30.01 -3.90 25.99
C LYS A 247 30.06 -4.43 27.41
N ASN A 248 31.26 -4.80 27.86
CA ASN A 248 31.52 -5.13 29.26
C ASN A 248 32.32 -4.00 29.87
N ILE A 249 31.87 -3.47 31.00
CA ILE A 249 32.43 -2.31 31.67
C ILE A 249 32.53 -2.65 33.16
N ASN A 250 33.66 -2.38 33.78
CA ASN A 250 33.73 -2.42 35.23
C ASN A 250 33.11 -1.14 35.82
N VAL A 251 32.34 -1.25 36.90
CA VAL A 251 31.74 -0.10 37.60
C VAL A 251 32.78 0.96 37.99
N SER A 252 34.02 0.57 38.29
CA SER A 252 35.12 1.49 38.58
C SER A 252 35.54 2.36 37.39
N GLU A 253 35.20 1.97 36.15
CA GLU A 253 35.47 2.74 34.94
C GLU A 253 34.44 3.87 34.72
N ILE A 254 33.29 3.80 35.40
CA ILE A 254 32.25 4.83 35.34
C ILE A 254 32.70 6.02 36.18
N THR A 255 33.01 7.14 35.52
CA THR A 255 33.49 8.34 36.19
C THR A 255 32.34 9.15 36.79
N LYS A 256 31.19 9.20 36.10
CA LYS A 256 29.98 9.92 36.52
C LYS A 256 28.74 9.23 35.98
N ALA A 257 27.62 9.38 36.68
CA ALA A 257 26.30 9.07 36.17
C ALA A 257 25.40 10.30 36.31
N TYR A 258 24.64 10.62 35.28
CA TYR A 258 23.69 11.72 35.30
C TYR A 258 22.30 11.13 35.44
N LYS A 259 21.59 11.49 36.51
CA LYS A 259 20.18 11.13 36.70
C LYS A 259 19.37 12.41 36.64
N GLY A 260 18.47 12.54 35.67
CA GLY A 260 17.69 13.76 35.58
C GLY A 260 16.42 13.66 34.72
N PRO A 261 15.49 14.61 34.95
CA PRO A 261 14.24 14.74 34.21
C PRO A 261 14.54 15.15 32.77
N THR A 262 14.42 14.21 31.85
CA THR A 262 14.51 14.53 30.43
C THR A 262 13.12 14.93 29.94
N THR A 263 13.02 16.17 29.46
CA THR A 263 11.76 16.68 28.91
C THR A 263 11.61 16.23 27.46
N TYR A 264 10.47 15.61 27.18
CA TYR A 264 10.04 15.23 25.85
C TYR A 264 8.86 16.09 25.40
N TYR A 265 8.87 16.44 24.11
CA TYR A 265 7.76 17.09 23.43
C TYR A 265 7.17 16.12 22.43
N SER A 266 5.92 15.70 22.64
CA SER A 266 5.17 14.89 21.67
C SER A 266 3.78 15.48 21.50
N LYS A 267 3.41 15.80 20.25
CA LYS A 267 2.08 16.31 19.87
C LYS A 267 1.60 17.48 20.77
N GLY A 268 2.49 18.45 21.02
CA GLY A 268 2.18 19.64 21.83
C GLY A 268 2.09 19.41 23.34
N ARG A 269 2.35 18.19 23.84
CA ARG A 269 2.42 17.90 25.28
C ARG A 269 3.87 17.74 25.73
N LYS A 270 4.19 18.41 26.84
CA LYS A 270 5.45 18.27 27.58
C LYS A 270 5.28 17.14 28.59
N TYR A 271 6.10 16.10 28.51
CA TYR A 271 6.21 15.09 29.55
C TYR A 271 7.66 14.91 29.95
N THR A 272 7.89 14.50 31.18
CA THR A 272 9.23 14.43 31.77
C THR A 272 9.46 13.00 32.23
N VAL A 273 10.62 12.44 31.88
CA VAL A 273 11.00 11.08 32.23
C VAL A 273 12.38 11.11 32.87
N ASP A 274 12.54 10.46 34.01
CA ASP A 274 13.84 10.32 34.66
C ASP A 274 14.71 9.32 33.90
N GLU A 275 15.92 9.74 33.51
CA GLU A 275 16.89 8.96 32.75
C GLU A 275 18.24 8.89 33.45
N ILE A 276 18.94 7.76 33.29
CA ILE A 276 20.33 7.57 33.71
C ILE A 276 21.23 7.53 32.48
N HIS A 277 22.22 8.42 32.46
CA HIS A 277 23.28 8.46 31.45
C HIS A 277 24.63 8.18 32.10
N LEU A 278 25.37 7.19 31.57
CA LEU A 278 26.67 6.79 32.13
C LEU A 278 27.82 7.50 31.40
N GLN A 279 28.81 7.98 32.13
CA GLN A 279 30.04 8.55 31.58
C GLN A 279 31.23 7.65 31.92
N ILE A 280 31.99 7.24 30.89
CA ILE A 280 33.19 6.42 31.02
C ILE A 280 34.39 7.25 30.58
N GLY A 281 35.32 7.51 31.50
CA GLY A 281 36.37 8.50 31.29
C GLY A 281 35.79 9.88 31.01
N GLN A 282 36.06 10.44 29.83
CA GLN A 282 35.50 11.72 29.37
C GLN A 282 34.31 11.55 28.41
N LYS A 283 33.96 10.33 27.99
CA LYS A 283 32.94 10.10 26.96
C LYS A 283 31.62 9.63 27.58
N LEU A 284 30.51 10.18 27.09
CA LEU A 284 29.19 9.65 27.40
C LEU A 284 29.04 8.27 26.74
N LEU A 285 28.58 7.29 27.51
CA LEU A 285 28.25 5.98 26.97
C LEU A 285 26.92 6.07 26.22
N TYR A 286 27.01 6.01 24.90
CA TYR A 286 25.84 5.97 24.04
C TYR A 286 25.23 4.56 23.98
N THR A 287 23.95 4.48 24.32
CA THR A 287 23.02 3.36 24.06
C THR A 287 21.92 3.85 23.11
N HIS A 288 21.30 2.95 22.36
CA HIS A 288 20.21 3.24 21.43
C HIS A 288 18.95 3.74 22.16
N ALA A 289 18.72 3.26 23.38
CA ALA A 289 17.67 3.74 24.27
C ALA A 289 18.27 4.33 25.55
N PRO A 290 17.73 5.44 26.10
CA PRO A 290 18.12 5.90 27.43
C PRO A 290 17.69 4.89 28.49
N ILE A 291 18.44 4.80 29.58
CA ILE A 291 18.07 3.98 30.74
C ILE A 291 17.07 4.79 31.55
N ASP A 292 15.78 4.61 31.30
CA ASP A 292 14.72 5.39 31.92
C ASP A 292 13.97 4.62 33.03
N GLN A 293 13.09 5.33 33.75
CA GLN A 293 12.27 4.76 34.82
C GLN A 293 11.34 3.60 34.37
N TYR A 294 11.15 3.38 33.07
CA TYR A 294 10.35 2.25 32.55
C TYR A 294 11.18 0.96 32.39
N PHE A 295 12.47 1.00 32.71
CA PHE A 295 13.28 -0.20 32.87
C PHE A 295 12.94 -0.89 34.20
N ARG A 296 12.70 -2.20 34.11
CA ARG A 296 12.63 -3.06 35.28
C ARG A 296 13.95 -2.98 36.02
N ASN A 297 13.88 -2.88 37.36
CA ASN A 297 15.04 -2.73 38.24
C ASN A 297 15.82 -1.42 38.04
N TYR A 298 15.21 -0.38 37.45
CA TYR A 298 15.80 0.95 37.34
C TYR A 298 16.26 1.50 38.70
N ASP A 299 15.39 1.46 39.72
CA ASP A 299 15.71 1.97 41.06
C ASP A 299 16.80 1.12 41.76
N ILE A 300 16.86 -0.19 41.47
CA ILE A 300 17.95 -1.07 41.92
C ILE A 300 19.27 -0.65 41.25
N PHE A 301 19.24 -0.37 39.94
CA PHE A 301 20.42 0.10 39.19
C PHE A 301 20.93 1.45 39.68
N ALA A 302 20.03 2.40 39.95
CA ALA A 302 20.40 3.68 40.53
C ALA A 302 21.04 3.52 41.92
N SER A 303 20.52 2.61 42.73
CA SER A 303 21.06 2.31 44.07
C SER A 303 22.43 1.65 43.99
N TYR A 304 22.61 0.69 43.08
CA TYR A 304 23.89 0.05 42.77
C TYR A 304 24.98 1.07 42.40
N LEU A 305 24.68 2.03 41.52
CA LEU A 305 25.64 3.08 41.15
C LEU A 305 26.01 3.94 42.36
N ARG A 306 25.02 4.30 43.19
CA ARG A 306 25.24 5.10 44.41
C ARG A 306 26.12 4.37 45.43
N ASP A 307 25.91 3.07 45.60
CA ASP A 307 26.65 2.26 46.57
C ASP A 307 28.09 1.96 46.12
N ASN A 308 28.37 2.10 44.82
CA ASN A 308 29.72 2.11 44.27
C ASN A 308 30.35 3.53 44.19
N ASN A 309 29.84 4.49 44.96
CA ASN A 309 30.32 5.88 45.02
C ASN A 309 30.26 6.65 43.69
N ILE A 310 29.43 6.22 42.73
CA ILE A 310 29.22 6.97 41.48
C ILE A 310 28.26 8.11 41.79
N CYS A 311 28.76 9.35 41.63
CA CYS A 311 27.98 10.56 41.84
C CYS A 311 26.86 10.66 40.80
N LEU A 312 25.60 10.53 41.25
CA LEU A 312 24.39 10.79 40.46
C LEU A 312 24.10 12.30 40.47
N LYS A 313 24.57 13.03 39.47
CA LYS A 313 24.27 14.47 39.35
C LYS A 313 22.92 14.70 38.68
N TYR A 314 22.13 15.59 39.26
CA TYR A 314 20.87 16.08 38.70
C TYR A 314 21.15 17.24 37.76
N ASN A 315 21.16 17.00 36.46
CA ASN A 315 21.37 18.01 35.43
C ASN A 315 20.29 17.86 34.34
N ASP A 316 19.76 18.98 33.86
CA ASP A 316 18.96 19.03 32.63
C ASP A 316 19.89 18.78 31.42
N PHE A 317 19.74 17.62 30.77
CA PHE A 317 20.48 17.31 29.55
C PHE A 317 19.84 18.04 28.37
N SER A 318 20.61 18.87 27.66
CA SER A 318 20.12 19.54 26.45
C SER A 318 20.08 18.58 25.25
N THR A 319 19.07 18.75 24.41
CA THR A 319 18.62 17.82 23.35
C THR A 319 19.56 17.67 22.13
N ASP A 320 20.77 18.25 22.13
CA ASP A 320 21.57 18.43 20.91
C ASP A 320 22.34 17.17 20.47
N ASP A 321 22.62 16.22 21.37
CA ASP A 321 23.34 14.96 21.07
C ASP A 321 22.47 13.89 20.36
N ARG A 322 21.16 14.14 20.16
CA ARG A 322 20.20 13.18 19.53
C ARG A 322 20.27 13.09 18.00
N LYS A 323 21.12 13.87 17.32
CA LYS A 323 21.20 13.92 15.85
C LYS A 323 21.45 12.56 15.19
N LYS A 324 22.09 11.60 15.88
CA LYS A 324 22.35 10.25 15.37
C LYS A 324 21.14 9.29 15.44
N LEU A 325 20.19 9.51 16.35
CA LEU A 325 18.96 8.69 16.42
C LEU A 325 17.97 9.09 15.31
N ASN A 326 17.92 10.39 14.99
CA ASN A 326 17.17 10.89 13.84
C ASN A 326 17.72 10.35 12.52
N PHE A 327 19.00 9.99 12.43
CA PHE A 327 19.57 9.39 11.22
C PHE A 327 18.89 8.06 10.85
N PHE A 328 18.72 7.14 11.81
CA PHE A 328 18.05 5.86 11.54
C PHE A 328 16.57 6.07 11.21
N ARG A 329 15.87 6.92 11.95
CA ARG A 329 14.47 7.26 11.65
C ARG A 329 14.33 7.86 10.24
N ASN A 330 15.20 8.78 9.87
CA ASN A 330 15.20 9.44 8.56
C ASN A 330 15.62 8.47 7.43
N PHE A 331 16.54 7.54 7.71
CA PHE A 331 16.92 6.48 6.78
C PHE A 331 15.75 5.54 6.48
N PHE A 332 15.03 5.08 7.51
CA PHE A 332 13.84 4.24 7.32
C PHE A 332 12.67 4.99 6.68
N LEU A 333 12.46 6.27 7.02
CA LEU A 333 11.51 7.13 6.32
C LEU A 333 11.87 7.27 4.83
N GLY A 334 13.15 7.50 4.51
CA GLY A 334 13.63 7.55 3.12
C GLY A 334 13.46 6.23 2.38
N PHE A 335 13.71 5.10 3.04
CA PHE A 335 13.53 3.77 2.46
C PHE A 335 12.04 3.41 2.25
N ALA A 336 11.17 3.75 3.19
CA ALA A 336 9.72 3.58 3.03
C ALA A 336 9.17 4.48 1.91
N PHE A 337 9.65 5.72 1.83
CA PHE A 337 9.31 6.63 0.73
C PHE A 337 9.80 6.08 -0.62
N PHE A 338 11.02 5.52 -0.65
CA PHE A 338 11.55 4.84 -1.82
C PHE A 338 10.69 3.62 -2.22
N LEU A 339 10.26 2.78 -1.29
CA LEU A 339 9.37 1.66 -1.58
C LEU A 339 8.00 2.09 -2.09
N VAL A 340 7.43 3.18 -1.55
CA VAL A 340 6.20 3.78 -2.06
C VAL A 340 6.43 4.27 -3.49
N ILE A 341 7.48 5.04 -3.74
CA ILE A 341 7.84 5.51 -5.08
C ILE A 341 8.04 4.34 -6.05
N PHE A 342 8.79 3.32 -5.68
CA PHE A 342 9.14 2.19 -6.57
C PHE A 342 7.95 1.27 -6.86
N ASN A 343 6.94 1.20 -5.98
CA ASN A 343 5.74 0.40 -6.22
C ASN A 343 4.58 1.23 -6.81
N VAL A 344 4.54 2.53 -6.54
CA VAL A 344 3.49 3.44 -7.02
C VAL A 344 3.81 3.95 -8.41
N ILE A 345 5.07 4.30 -8.73
CA ILE A 345 5.41 4.84 -10.06
C ILE A 345 5.10 3.85 -11.19
N PRO A 346 5.45 2.55 -11.12
CA PRO A 346 5.08 1.62 -12.18
C PRO A 346 3.57 1.40 -12.28
N LEU A 347 2.82 1.56 -11.19
CA LEU A 347 1.36 1.37 -11.15
C LEU A 347 0.60 2.61 -11.64
N VAL A 348 1.14 3.80 -11.35
CA VAL A 348 0.67 5.10 -11.84
C VAL A 348 1.00 5.23 -13.32
N GLN A 349 2.20 4.82 -13.76
CA GLN A 349 2.52 4.68 -15.18
C GLN A 349 1.58 3.70 -15.90
N LYS A 350 1.15 2.62 -15.22
CA LYS A 350 0.19 1.64 -15.79
C LYS A 350 -1.25 2.15 -15.91
N ASN A 351 -1.64 3.17 -15.12
CA ASN A 351 -2.98 3.77 -15.19
C ASN A 351 -3.02 5.11 -15.94
N ILE A 352 -1.89 5.83 -16.03
CA ILE A 352 -1.77 7.05 -16.83
C ILE A 352 -1.53 6.71 -18.31
N ALA A 353 -0.87 5.58 -18.62
CA ALA A 353 -0.70 5.12 -20.00
C ALA A 353 -1.91 4.34 -20.55
N GLY A 354 -3.11 4.90 -20.43
CA GLY A 354 -4.36 4.35 -20.97
C GLY A 354 -4.35 4.15 -22.48
N SER A 355 -3.40 4.74 -23.20
CA SER A 355 -3.31 4.68 -24.66
C SER A 355 -2.43 3.55 -25.19
N PHE A 356 -1.39 3.09 -24.47
CA PHE A 356 -0.46 2.05 -24.99
C PHE A 356 0.25 1.25 -23.89
N SER A 357 -0.43 0.28 -23.27
CA SER A 357 0.14 -0.57 -22.20
C SER A 357 0.62 -1.95 -22.67
N TYR A 358 1.07 -2.06 -23.92
CA TYR A 358 1.66 -3.30 -24.46
C TYR A 358 3.18 -3.21 -24.53
N ASP A 359 3.85 -4.34 -24.34
CA ASP A 359 5.29 -4.45 -24.60
C ASP A 359 5.53 -4.34 -26.11
N LEU A 360 6.13 -3.22 -26.52
CA LEU A 360 6.35 -2.90 -27.94
C LEU A 360 7.40 -3.80 -28.58
N SER A 361 8.27 -4.45 -27.78
CA SER A 361 9.37 -5.29 -28.32
C SER A 361 8.89 -6.47 -29.13
N ASP A 362 7.64 -6.89 -28.92
CA ASP A 362 7.06 -8.10 -29.50
C ASP A 362 5.96 -7.80 -30.52
N LEU A 363 5.82 -6.55 -30.99
CA LEU A 363 4.83 -6.14 -31.98
C LEU A 363 5.49 -5.94 -33.35
N GLU A 364 4.84 -6.45 -34.41
CA GLU A 364 5.23 -6.15 -35.78
C GLU A 364 4.80 -4.72 -36.13
N GLU A 365 5.78 -3.90 -36.52
CA GLU A 365 5.56 -2.54 -37.01
C GLU A 365 4.72 -2.52 -38.29
N ASP A 366 3.89 -1.48 -38.45
CA ASP A 366 3.15 -1.28 -39.69
C ASP A 366 4.09 -0.93 -40.86
N GLN A 367 4.12 -1.79 -41.87
CA GLN A 367 4.94 -1.63 -43.07
C GLN A 367 4.59 -0.38 -43.89
N ASN A 368 3.41 0.21 -43.67
CA ASN A 368 3.01 1.47 -44.31
C ASN A 368 3.35 2.70 -43.47
N ALA A 369 3.82 2.56 -42.22
CA ALA A 369 4.09 3.69 -41.34
C ALA A 369 5.08 4.68 -41.96
N ASP A 370 6.19 4.21 -42.52
CA ASP A 370 7.19 5.08 -43.17
C ASP A 370 6.64 5.86 -44.38
N ARG A 371 5.62 5.32 -45.07
CA ARG A 371 4.91 6.04 -46.13
C ARG A 371 3.97 7.11 -45.59
N LEU A 372 3.42 6.90 -44.39
CA LEU A 372 2.57 7.90 -43.72
C LEU A 372 3.37 9.13 -43.26
N PHE A 373 4.68 8.99 -43.03
CA PHE A 373 5.60 10.10 -42.72
C PHE A 373 6.32 10.69 -43.94
N SER A 374 6.16 10.10 -45.14
CA SER A 374 6.81 10.65 -46.32
C SER A 374 6.14 11.96 -46.74
N ARG A 375 6.94 13.04 -46.83
CA ARG A 375 6.49 14.30 -47.43
C ARG A 375 6.25 14.06 -48.92
N PHE A 376 5.14 14.57 -49.45
CA PHE A 376 4.87 14.49 -50.89
C PHE A 376 5.93 15.30 -51.65
N ASP A 377 6.92 14.62 -52.23
CA ASP A 377 7.97 15.28 -53.03
C ASP A 377 7.43 15.90 -54.33
N HIS A 378 6.17 15.65 -54.72
CA HIS A 378 5.57 16.04 -56.00
C HIS A 378 4.11 16.50 -55.87
N TYR A 379 3.88 17.67 -55.28
CA TYR A 379 2.73 18.50 -55.64
C TYR A 379 3.17 19.97 -55.75
N ASP A 380 2.56 20.67 -56.71
CA ASP A 380 2.68 22.11 -56.96
C ASP A 380 2.43 22.94 -55.66
N PRO A 381 2.81 24.24 -55.58
CA PRO A 381 3.15 24.95 -54.34
C PRO A 381 2.26 24.65 -53.13
N GLU A 382 2.91 24.45 -51.98
CA GLU A 382 2.31 24.17 -50.67
C GLU A 382 0.93 24.84 -50.51
N PRO A 383 -0.16 24.03 -50.41
CA PRO A 383 -1.51 24.58 -50.34
C PRO A 383 -1.65 25.41 -49.07
N SER A 384 -2.20 26.62 -49.20
CA SER A 384 -2.56 27.41 -48.02
C SER A 384 -3.65 26.70 -47.20
N ASP A 385 -3.79 27.03 -45.91
CA ASP A 385 -4.89 26.49 -45.07
C ASP A 385 -6.25 26.65 -45.75
N SER A 386 -6.49 27.78 -46.43
CA SER A 386 -7.72 28.02 -47.19
C SER A 386 -7.88 27.12 -48.42
N ASP A 387 -6.79 26.71 -49.07
CA ASP A 387 -6.85 25.76 -50.19
C ASP A 387 -7.09 24.34 -49.69
N PHE A 388 -6.52 23.99 -48.52
CA PHE A 388 -6.71 22.68 -47.91
C PHE A 388 -8.15 22.47 -47.40
N LEU A 389 -8.75 23.46 -46.73
CA LEU A 389 -10.15 23.42 -46.29
C LEU A 389 -11.15 23.18 -47.43
N ASN A 390 -10.78 23.53 -48.67
CA ASN A 390 -11.59 23.30 -49.87
C ASN A 390 -11.11 22.07 -50.68
N SER A 391 -10.26 21.22 -50.10
CA SER A 391 -9.66 20.09 -50.79
C SER A 391 -10.46 18.80 -50.57
N SER A 392 -10.36 17.86 -51.51
CA SER A 392 -10.98 16.54 -51.38
C SER A 392 -10.42 15.72 -50.20
N ALA A 393 -9.18 16.01 -49.78
CA ALA A 393 -8.55 15.33 -48.65
C ALA A 393 -9.19 15.78 -47.33
N TYR A 394 -9.57 17.07 -47.23
CA TYR A 394 -10.33 17.58 -46.10
C TYR A 394 -11.72 16.93 -46.02
N ASP A 395 -12.48 16.99 -47.13
CA ASP A 395 -13.82 16.39 -47.20
C ASP A 395 -13.80 14.90 -46.83
N PHE A 396 -12.80 14.15 -47.30
CA PHE A 396 -12.67 12.75 -46.96
C PHE A 396 -12.33 12.54 -45.49
N ALA A 397 -11.38 13.28 -44.93
CA ALA A 397 -11.01 13.17 -43.52
C ALA A 397 -12.15 13.58 -42.57
N ALA A 398 -12.95 14.58 -42.96
CA ALA A 398 -14.19 14.94 -42.27
C ALA A 398 -15.19 13.76 -42.34
N GLY A 399 -15.38 13.17 -43.54
CA GLY A 399 -16.18 11.96 -43.70
C GLY A 399 -15.71 10.79 -42.82
N VAL A 400 -14.41 10.56 -42.68
CA VAL A 400 -13.83 9.51 -41.82
C VAL A 400 -14.08 9.76 -40.34
N THR A 401 -14.13 11.02 -39.91
CA THR A 401 -14.31 11.39 -38.49
C THR A 401 -15.74 11.83 -38.16
N SER A 402 -16.64 11.81 -39.13
CA SER A 402 -18.05 12.20 -38.99
C SER A 402 -18.79 11.35 -37.94
N LEU A 403 -18.32 10.15 -37.63
CA LEU A 403 -18.85 9.34 -36.53
C LEU A 403 -18.81 10.09 -35.18
N TYR A 404 -17.77 10.88 -34.90
CA TYR A 404 -17.69 11.69 -33.67
C TYR A 404 -18.82 12.74 -33.63
N ALA A 405 -19.13 13.38 -34.76
CA ALA A 405 -20.22 14.35 -34.83
C ALA A 405 -21.58 13.71 -34.47
N TYR A 406 -21.86 12.50 -34.97
CA TYR A 406 -23.10 11.79 -34.66
C TYR A 406 -23.14 11.22 -33.23
N MET A 407 -21.99 10.99 -32.60
CA MET A 407 -21.92 10.58 -31.18
C MET A 407 -22.06 11.76 -30.21
N GLU A 408 -21.64 12.96 -30.63
CA GLU A 408 -21.43 14.12 -29.76
C GLU A 408 -22.28 15.34 -30.14
N ASP A 409 -23.27 15.17 -31.02
CA ASP A 409 -24.13 16.23 -31.56
C ASP A 409 -23.33 17.38 -32.23
N GLY A 410 -22.29 17.02 -32.99
CA GLY A 410 -21.36 17.92 -33.67
C GLY A 410 -21.66 18.22 -35.14
N GLU A 411 -20.62 18.61 -35.88
CA GLU A 411 -20.65 19.00 -37.30
C GLU A 411 -19.90 17.98 -38.17
N ALA A 412 -20.65 17.22 -38.98
CA ALA A 412 -20.12 16.06 -39.71
C ALA A 412 -19.25 16.42 -40.94
N ASP A 413 -19.22 17.69 -41.34
CA ASP A 413 -18.35 18.25 -42.38
C ASP A 413 -17.03 18.81 -41.82
N GLU A 414 -16.80 18.70 -40.51
CA GLU A 414 -15.58 19.14 -39.85
C GLU A 414 -14.69 17.95 -39.43
N ILE A 415 -13.38 18.07 -39.63
CA ILE A 415 -12.43 17.03 -39.19
C ILE A 415 -12.43 16.94 -37.65
N GLY A 416 -12.68 15.74 -37.13
CA GLY A 416 -12.85 15.49 -35.70
C GLY A 416 -14.30 15.65 -35.23
N GLY A 417 -15.23 15.97 -36.13
CA GLY A 417 -16.67 16.06 -35.85
C GLY A 417 -17.12 17.36 -35.17
N HIS A 418 -16.22 18.33 -35.00
CA HIS A 418 -16.52 19.65 -34.43
C HIS A 418 -15.65 20.71 -35.08
N ALA A 419 -16.21 21.89 -35.33
CA ALA A 419 -15.44 23.03 -35.80
C ALA A 419 -14.42 23.48 -34.72
N LEU A 420 -13.16 23.07 -34.90
CA LEU A 420 -12.05 23.26 -33.96
C LEU A 420 -11.85 24.72 -33.55
N GLN A 421 -12.18 25.65 -34.44
CA GLN A 421 -12.14 27.11 -34.21
C GLN A 421 -13.05 27.62 -33.07
N PHE A 422 -14.03 26.81 -32.63
CA PHE A 422 -14.95 27.16 -31.54
C PHE A 422 -14.64 26.45 -30.22
N ILE A 423 -13.69 25.51 -30.23
CA ILE A 423 -13.24 24.83 -29.02
C ILE A 423 -12.11 25.66 -28.39
N ASN A 424 -12.14 25.81 -27.08
CA ASN A 424 -11.11 26.54 -26.35
C ASN A 424 -9.79 25.74 -26.37
N ASP A 425 -8.68 26.39 -26.75
CA ASP A 425 -7.33 25.80 -26.73
C ASP A 425 -6.99 25.10 -25.40
N ASP A 426 -7.42 25.68 -24.27
CA ASP A 426 -7.19 25.10 -22.95
C ASP A 426 -7.95 23.78 -22.76
N GLU A 427 -9.18 23.67 -23.29
CA GLU A 427 -9.97 22.44 -23.24
C GLU A 427 -9.38 21.33 -24.12
N ILE A 428 -8.85 21.70 -25.30
CA ILE A 428 -8.12 20.78 -26.18
C ILE A 428 -6.86 20.27 -25.47
N LYS A 429 -6.06 21.16 -24.88
CA LYS A 429 -4.84 20.79 -24.15
C LYS A 429 -5.14 19.93 -22.93
N ASP A 430 -6.20 20.22 -22.19
CA ASP A 430 -6.64 19.40 -21.05
C ASP A 430 -7.05 17.98 -21.51
N TYR A 431 -7.77 17.86 -22.63
CA TYR A 431 -8.12 16.57 -23.21
C TYR A 431 -6.89 15.79 -23.71
N LEU A 432 -5.98 16.46 -24.43
CA LEU A 432 -4.75 15.86 -24.95
C LEU A 432 -3.82 15.39 -23.81
N SER A 433 -3.67 16.19 -22.75
CA SER A 433 -2.90 15.80 -21.56
C SER A 433 -3.56 14.63 -20.83
N SER A 434 -4.86 14.71 -20.55
CA SER A 434 -5.56 13.70 -19.73
C SER A 434 -5.77 12.35 -20.44
N THR A 435 -6.02 12.38 -21.76
CA THR A 435 -6.38 11.18 -22.54
C THR A 435 -5.19 10.59 -23.28
N TRP A 436 -4.34 11.44 -23.85
CA TRP A 436 -3.24 11.03 -24.72
C TRP A 436 -1.85 11.25 -24.11
N ASN A 437 -1.77 11.97 -22.99
CA ASN A 437 -0.52 12.37 -22.35
C ASN A 437 0.36 13.21 -23.30
N ILE A 438 -0.25 14.16 -23.98
CA ILE A 438 0.42 15.14 -24.85
C ILE A 438 0.34 16.50 -24.17
N GLU A 439 1.50 17.05 -23.77
CA GLU A 439 1.61 18.37 -23.12
C GLU A 439 2.48 19.35 -23.94
N SER A 440 3.09 18.85 -25.02
CA SER A 440 4.05 19.58 -25.85
C SER A 440 4.02 19.11 -27.32
N PRO A 441 4.56 19.91 -28.26
CA PRO A 441 4.79 19.50 -29.64
C PRO A 441 5.59 18.18 -29.76
N GLU A 442 6.64 18.02 -28.94
CA GLU A 442 7.47 16.81 -28.95
C GLU A 442 6.70 15.56 -28.51
N ASP A 443 5.78 15.71 -27.56
CA ASP A 443 4.88 14.62 -27.16
C ASP A 443 3.90 14.27 -28.29
N ALA A 444 3.38 15.28 -28.99
CA ALA A 444 2.44 15.08 -30.11
C ALA A 444 3.10 14.25 -31.21
N ASP A 445 4.30 14.62 -31.66
CA ASP A 445 5.07 13.86 -32.65
C ASP A 445 5.29 12.41 -32.20
N THR A 446 5.69 12.23 -30.94
CA THR A 446 5.97 10.89 -30.38
C THR A 446 4.73 10.02 -30.32
N ILE A 447 3.59 10.56 -29.89
CA ILE A 447 2.35 9.80 -29.72
C ILE A 447 1.69 9.51 -31.07
N ILE A 448 1.69 10.47 -32.00
CA ILE A 448 1.23 10.25 -33.38
C ILE A 448 2.09 9.17 -34.04
N ASP A 449 3.42 9.26 -33.92
CA ASP A 449 4.34 8.24 -34.45
C ASP A 449 4.02 6.84 -33.89
N LYS A 450 3.86 6.75 -32.57
CA LYS A 450 3.53 5.51 -31.90
C LYS A 450 2.17 4.94 -32.31
N LEU A 451 1.15 5.78 -32.49
CA LEU A 451 -0.17 5.36 -32.95
C LEU A 451 -0.11 4.84 -34.40
N LEU A 452 0.65 5.52 -35.25
CA LEU A 452 0.83 5.14 -36.66
C LEU A 452 1.79 3.97 -36.86
N ARG A 453 2.64 3.60 -35.90
CA ARG A 453 3.51 2.40 -36.02
C ARG A 453 2.99 1.20 -35.24
N TYR A 454 2.45 1.44 -34.05
CA TYR A 454 2.16 0.43 -33.03
C TYR A 454 0.76 0.60 -32.40
N GLY A 455 -0.19 1.14 -33.15
CA GLY A 455 -1.62 1.24 -32.80
C GLY A 455 -2.27 -0.10 -32.41
N GLN A 456 -3.57 -0.08 -32.08
CA GLN A 456 -4.29 -1.32 -31.73
C GLN A 456 -4.24 -2.36 -32.85
N ARG A 457 -4.08 -1.96 -34.11
CA ARG A 457 -3.91 -2.88 -35.24
C ARG A 457 -2.67 -3.77 -35.14
N ALA A 458 -1.56 -3.26 -34.59
CA ALA A 458 -0.35 -4.06 -34.40
C ALA A 458 -0.57 -5.16 -33.35
N TYR A 459 -1.24 -4.80 -32.25
CA TYR A 459 -1.63 -5.77 -31.22
C TYR A 459 -2.69 -6.77 -31.71
N PHE A 460 -3.67 -6.29 -32.47
CA PHE A 460 -4.67 -7.12 -33.13
C PHE A 460 -4.03 -8.19 -34.02
N LYS A 461 -3.10 -7.80 -34.92
CA LYS A 461 -2.40 -8.72 -35.82
C LYS A 461 -1.71 -9.87 -35.08
N LYS A 462 -1.12 -9.59 -33.92
CA LYS A 462 -0.54 -10.61 -33.04
C LYS A 462 -1.62 -11.53 -32.46
N ILE A 463 -2.66 -10.93 -31.87
CA ILE A 463 -3.71 -11.67 -31.17
C ILE A 463 -4.51 -12.58 -32.10
N VAL A 464 -4.84 -12.15 -33.32
CA VAL A 464 -5.57 -13.01 -34.28
C VAL A 464 -4.74 -14.19 -34.78
N LYS A 465 -3.41 -14.14 -34.68
CA LYS A 465 -2.50 -15.24 -35.03
C LYS A 465 -2.26 -16.21 -33.86
N GLU A 466 -2.18 -15.68 -32.63
CA GLU A 466 -1.68 -16.44 -31.47
C GLU A 466 -2.77 -16.87 -30.48
N ASN A 467 -3.88 -16.11 -30.39
CA ASN A 467 -4.88 -16.33 -29.37
C ASN A 467 -5.91 -17.40 -29.78
N LYS A 468 -5.88 -18.53 -29.08
CA LYS A 468 -6.78 -19.68 -29.34
C LYS A 468 -8.26 -19.34 -29.27
N ASN A 469 -8.66 -18.43 -28.37
CA ASN A 469 -10.08 -18.07 -28.23
C ASN A 469 -10.55 -17.16 -29.37
N VAL A 470 -9.68 -16.25 -29.84
CA VAL A 470 -9.97 -15.42 -31.02
C VAL A 470 -10.05 -16.29 -32.27
N LEU A 471 -9.09 -17.19 -32.48
CA LEU A 471 -9.14 -18.13 -33.61
C LEU A 471 -10.41 -18.97 -33.61
N LYS A 472 -10.80 -19.49 -32.43
CA LYS A 472 -12.03 -20.28 -32.29
C LYS A 472 -13.30 -19.45 -32.53
N ALA A 473 -13.32 -18.19 -32.08
CA ALA A 473 -14.42 -17.26 -32.36
C ALA A 473 -14.51 -16.96 -33.86
N VAL A 474 -13.37 -16.72 -34.53
CA VAL A 474 -13.30 -16.51 -35.99
C VAL A 474 -13.85 -17.73 -36.74
N GLU A 475 -13.48 -18.95 -36.33
CA GLU A 475 -13.98 -20.18 -36.95
C GLU A 475 -15.50 -20.32 -36.79
N ALA A 476 -16.04 -20.05 -35.59
CA ALA A 476 -17.47 -20.11 -35.31
C ALA A 476 -18.25 -19.08 -36.14
N ILE A 477 -17.82 -17.81 -36.10
CA ILE A 477 -18.50 -16.71 -36.83
C ILE A 477 -18.45 -16.96 -38.34
N LYS A 478 -17.32 -17.44 -38.89
CA LYS A 478 -17.22 -17.79 -40.32
C LYS A 478 -18.10 -18.96 -40.70
N ALA A 479 -18.29 -19.93 -39.81
CA ALA A 479 -19.15 -21.09 -40.08
C ALA A 479 -20.63 -20.69 -40.14
N ASP A 480 -21.05 -19.78 -39.25
CA ASP A 480 -22.46 -19.39 -39.13
C ASP A 480 -22.86 -18.27 -40.11
N TYR A 481 -22.02 -17.25 -40.27
CA TYR A 481 -22.34 -16.04 -41.05
C TYR A 481 -21.55 -15.92 -42.36
N GLY A 482 -20.31 -16.43 -42.38
CA GLY A 482 -19.45 -16.44 -43.57
C GLY A 482 -19.30 -15.06 -44.22
N TYR A 483 -19.58 -14.96 -45.52
CA TYR A 483 -19.49 -13.70 -46.29
C TYR A 483 -20.64 -12.71 -46.01
N HIS A 484 -21.66 -13.12 -45.26
CA HIS A 484 -22.79 -12.27 -44.89
C HIS A 484 -22.56 -11.56 -43.56
N PHE A 485 -21.36 -11.67 -42.99
CA PHE A 485 -21.02 -11.00 -41.74
C PHE A 485 -20.87 -9.48 -41.92
N ASP A 486 -21.56 -8.74 -41.08
CA ASP A 486 -21.70 -7.29 -41.03
C ASP A 486 -21.97 -6.82 -39.59
N ILE A 487 -22.16 -5.51 -39.42
CA ILE A 487 -22.40 -4.92 -38.09
C ILE A 487 -23.67 -5.48 -37.42
N GLU A 488 -24.75 -5.74 -38.16
CA GLU A 488 -26.00 -6.24 -37.60
C GLU A 488 -25.85 -7.67 -37.07
N THR A 489 -25.23 -8.55 -37.86
CA THR A 489 -24.93 -9.92 -37.44
C THR A 489 -23.89 -9.97 -36.32
N SER A 490 -23.01 -8.97 -36.21
CA SER A 490 -22.08 -8.84 -35.08
C SER A 490 -22.79 -8.63 -33.72
N LYS A 491 -23.99 -8.03 -33.72
CA LYS A 491 -24.81 -7.81 -32.52
C LYS A 491 -25.33 -9.13 -31.94
N GLU A 492 -25.53 -10.15 -32.78
CA GLU A 492 -25.97 -11.50 -32.36
C GLU A 492 -24.88 -12.29 -31.60
N ILE A 493 -23.62 -11.86 -31.70
CA ILE A 493 -22.50 -12.46 -30.97
C ILE A 493 -22.54 -12.02 -29.50
N THR A 494 -23.10 -12.89 -28.66
CA THR A 494 -23.31 -12.70 -27.22
C THR A 494 -22.37 -13.55 -26.36
N PRO A 495 -22.27 -13.31 -25.04
CA PRO A 495 -21.58 -14.23 -24.13
C PRO A 495 -22.13 -15.67 -24.20
N GLU A 496 -23.43 -15.82 -24.41
CA GLU A 496 -24.10 -17.10 -24.64
C GLU A 496 -23.61 -17.78 -25.92
N TYR A 497 -23.51 -17.04 -27.03
CA TYR A 497 -22.97 -17.55 -28.29
C TYR A 497 -21.54 -18.10 -28.12
N PHE A 498 -20.69 -17.40 -27.36
CA PHE A 498 -19.34 -17.89 -27.04
C PHE A 498 -19.40 -19.16 -26.20
N LYS A 499 -20.29 -19.23 -25.21
CA LYS A 499 -20.45 -20.41 -24.36
C LYS A 499 -20.92 -21.63 -25.13
N GLU A 500 -21.87 -21.47 -26.05
CA GLU A 500 -22.38 -22.55 -26.93
C GLU A 500 -21.29 -23.08 -27.86
N ASN A 501 -20.41 -22.19 -28.34
CA ASN A 501 -19.23 -22.55 -29.12
C ASN A 501 -18.02 -22.98 -28.25
N GLY A 502 -18.19 -23.10 -26.93
CA GLY A 502 -17.16 -23.55 -25.99
C GLY A 502 -15.96 -22.60 -25.87
N ILE A 503 -16.20 -21.30 -25.97
CA ILE A 503 -15.24 -20.22 -25.77
C ILE A 503 -15.52 -19.62 -24.39
N HIS A 504 -14.53 -19.67 -23.49
CA HIS A 504 -14.66 -19.19 -22.12
C HIS A 504 -13.60 -18.13 -21.84
N VAL A 505 -14.03 -16.87 -21.77
CA VAL A 505 -13.13 -15.72 -21.63
C VAL A 505 -13.71 -14.70 -20.66
N SER A 506 -12.85 -14.06 -19.87
CA SER A 506 -13.23 -12.90 -19.04
C SER A 506 -13.31 -11.61 -19.84
N ASP A 507 -12.56 -11.53 -20.93
CA ASP A 507 -12.40 -10.33 -21.76
C ASP A 507 -13.25 -10.50 -23.03
N PHE A 508 -14.56 -10.66 -22.83
CA PHE A 508 -15.51 -10.97 -23.90
C PHE A 508 -15.41 -10.01 -25.09
N TYR A 509 -15.48 -8.70 -24.85
CA TYR A 509 -15.42 -7.68 -25.90
C TYR A 509 -14.07 -7.64 -26.63
N ALA A 510 -12.96 -7.95 -25.95
CA ALA A 510 -11.66 -8.06 -26.62
C ALA A 510 -11.68 -9.18 -27.67
N VAL A 511 -12.21 -10.34 -27.28
CA VAL A 511 -12.24 -11.50 -28.17
C VAL A 511 -13.28 -11.32 -29.27
N LYS A 512 -14.46 -10.75 -28.94
CA LYS A 512 -15.51 -10.39 -29.90
C LYS A 512 -14.99 -9.40 -30.93
N GLY A 513 -14.48 -8.23 -30.51
CA GLY A 513 -13.99 -7.19 -31.40
C GLY A 513 -12.90 -7.69 -32.36
N ALA A 514 -11.91 -8.45 -31.84
CA ALA A 514 -10.88 -9.05 -32.68
C ALA A 514 -11.44 -10.08 -33.68
N ALA A 515 -12.36 -10.94 -33.25
CA ALA A 515 -12.94 -11.94 -34.14
C ALA A 515 -13.79 -11.28 -35.23
N CYS A 516 -14.69 -10.36 -34.87
CA CYS A 516 -15.55 -9.64 -35.80
C CYS A 516 -14.72 -8.85 -36.82
N ALA A 517 -13.74 -8.06 -36.36
CA ALA A 517 -12.86 -7.30 -37.25
C ALA A 517 -12.08 -8.20 -38.23
N TYR A 518 -11.62 -9.37 -37.77
CA TYR A 518 -10.90 -10.31 -38.65
C TYR A 518 -11.82 -11.03 -39.64
N VAL A 519 -13.05 -11.37 -39.26
CA VAL A 519 -14.02 -11.96 -40.19
C VAL A 519 -14.41 -10.95 -41.27
N ARG A 520 -14.62 -9.70 -40.88
CA ARG A 520 -15.05 -8.62 -41.77
C ARG A 520 -13.93 -8.10 -42.68
N PHE A 521 -12.75 -7.80 -42.12
CA PHE A 521 -11.67 -7.06 -42.79
C PHE A 521 -10.34 -7.83 -42.89
N GLY A 522 -10.28 -9.07 -42.39
CA GLY A 522 -9.07 -9.89 -42.44
C GLY A 522 -7.91 -9.31 -41.63
N GLU A 523 -6.69 -9.40 -42.18
CA GLU A 523 -5.47 -8.91 -41.51
C GLU A 523 -5.40 -7.38 -41.36
N ASN A 524 -6.24 -6.66 -42.10
CA ASN A 524 -6.40 -5.21 -41.99
C ASN A 524 -7.45 -4.81 -40.94
N GLY A 525 -7.98 -5.76 -40.17
CA GLY A 525 -8.84 -5.45 -39.03
C GLY A 525 -8.21 -4.43 -38.10
N LEU A 526 -9.01 -3.44 -37.69
CA LEU A 526 -8.64 -2.29 -36.86
C LEU A 526 -7.68 -1.27 -37.48
N ALA A 527 -7.34 -1.37 -38.78
CA ALA A 527 -6.54 -0.34 -39.43
C ALA A 527 -7.26 1.02 -39.47
N ALA A 528 -8.50 1.05 -39.96
CA ALA A 528 -9.34 2.25 -39.95
C ALA A 528 -9.56 2.82 -38.54
N TYR A 529 -9.74 1.96 -37.53
CA TYR A 529 -9.87 2.40 -36.14
C TYR A 529 -8.68 3.25 -35.66
N ASP A 530 -7.44 2.80 -35.93
CA ASP A 530 -6.27 3.60 -35.55
C ASP A 530 -6.12 4.85 -36.42
N TYR A 531 -6.42 4.77 -37.72
CA TYR A 531 -6.28 5.90 -38.64
C TYR A 531 -7.31 7.01 -38.39
N GLU A 532 -8.55 6.65 -38.09
CA GLU A 532 -9.60 7.61 -37.69
C GLU A 532 -9.21 8.35 -36.40
N ARG A 533 -8.72 7.60 -35.39
CA ARG A 533 -8.19 8.20 -34.15
C ARG A 533 -6.96 9.07 -34.41
N ALA A 534 -6.12 8.69 -35.37
CA ALA A 534 -4.96 9.49 -35.75
C ALA A 534 -5.39 10.81 -36.41
N ILE A 535 -6.34 10.79 -37.35
CA ILE A 535 -6.90 11.99 -37.99
C ILE A 535 -7.46 12.93 -36.92
N HIS A 536 -8.30 12.42 -36.01
CA HIS A 536 -8.85 13.22 -34.91
C HIS A 536 -7.73 13.81 -34.03
N LEU A 537 -6.77 12.99 -33.59
CA LEU A 537 -5.66 13.45 -32.76
C LEU A 537 -4.81 14.52 -33.44
N ILE A 538 -4.49 14.33 -34.72
CA ILE A 538 -3.73 15.27 -35.56
C ILE A 538 -4.46 16.60 -35.66
N ALA A 539 -5.79 16.58 -35.85
CA ALA A 539 -6.60 17.79 -35.92
C ALA A 539 -6.61 18.59 -34.61
N LEU A 540 -6.75 17.89 -33.46
CA LEU A 540 -6.65 18.52 -32.14
C LEU A 540 -5.26 19.12 -31.87
N CYS A 541 -4.20 18.40 -32.22
CA CYS A 541 -2.83 18.90 -32.08
C CYS A 541 -2.58 20.14 -32.96
N TYR A 542 -3.16 20.19 -34.16
CA TYR A 542 -3.07 21.37 -35.03
C TYR A 542 -3.80 22.56 -34.41
N ALA A 543 -5.03 22.35 -33.91
CA ALA A 543 -5.84 23.40 -33.31
C ALA A 543 -5.18 24.09 -32.11
N CYS A 544 -4.29 23.40 -31.38
CA CYS A 544 -3.60 23.94 -30.20
C CYS A 544 -2.12 24.26 -30.43
N ASP A 545 -1.69 24.40 -31.69
CA ASP A 545 -0.32 24.72 -32.13
C ASP A 545 0.75 23.69 -31.72
N TYR A 546 0.38 22.42 -31.53
CA TYR A 546 1.35 21.34 -31.25
C TYR A 546 1.94 20.72 -32.51
N ILE A 547 1.28 20.86 -33.68
CA ILE A 547 1.86 20.52 -34.98
C ILE A 547 1.68 21.68 -35.96
N SER A 548 2.56 21.75 -36.96
CA SER A 548 2.50 22.78 -37.99
C SER A 548 1.37 22.52 -39.01
N SER A 549 0.93 23.56 -39.72
CA SER A 549 -0.01 23.42 -40.85
C SER A 549 0.53 22.45 -41.92
N ASP A 550 1.82 22.54 -42.26
CA ASP A 550 2.44 21.67 -43.25
C ASP A 550 2.38 20.20 -42.84
N ASP A 551 2.69 19.91 -41.57
CA ASP A 551 2.67 18.54 -41.06
C ASP A 551 1.21 18.03 -40.96
N TYR A 552 0.26 18.89 -40.54
CA TYR A 552 -1.17 18.59 -40.54
C TYR A 552 -1.68 18.16 -41.92
N ILE A 553 -1.46 18.98 -42.94
CA ILE A 553 -1.90 18.71 -44.32
C ILE A 553 -1.29 17.41 -44.85
N ASN A 554 0.01 17.20 -44.61
CA ASN A 554 0.72 15.99 -45.05
C ASN A 554 0.17 14.72 -44.39
N TYR A 555 -0.04 14.75 -43.06
CA TYR A 555 -0.62 13.62 -42.34
C TYR A 555 -2.00 13.26 -42.89
N ILE A 556 -2.88 14.25 -43.06
CA ILE A 556 -4.24 14.02 -43.55
C ILE A 556 -4.22 13.44 -44.97
N ALA A 557 -3.44 14.01 -45.90
CA ALA A 557 -3.35 13.52 -47.27
C ALA A 557 -2.80 12.07 -47.37
N ASN A 558 -1.85 11.71 -46.49
CA ASN A 558 -1.29 10.36 -46.44
C ASN A 558 -2.29 9.34 -45.86
N LEU A 559 -3.01 9.72 -44.81
CA LEU A 559 -4.06 8.88 -44.20
C LEU A 559 -5.25 8.69 -45.14
N ASP A 560 -5.67 9.75 -45.81
CA ASP A 560 -6.67 9.76 -46.88
C ASP A 560 -6.36 8.69 -47.94
N THR A 561 -5.18 8.79 -48.56
CA THR A 561 -4.72 7.84 -49.58
C THR A 561 -4.69 6.39 -49.05
N THR A 562 -4.31 6.20 -47.79
CA THR A 562 -4.20 4.86 -47.20
C THR A 562 -5.58 4.23 -46.97
N LEU A 563 -6.51 4.99 -46.39
CA LEU A 563 -7.87 4.52 -46.11
C LEU A 563 -8.64 4.19 -47.39
N GLN A 564 -8.55 5.04 -48.41
CA GLN A 564 -9.19 4.81 -49.71
C GLN A 564 -8.72 3.52 -50.41
N ASN A 565 -7.46 3.12 -50.20
CA ASN A 565 -6.91 1.90 -50.78
C ASN A 565 -7.33 0.64 -50.02
N GLN A 566 -7.79 0.76 -48.77
CA GLN A 566 -8.08 -0.37 -47.89
C GLN A 566 -9.59 -0.62 -47.68
N TYR A 567 -10.40 0.43 -47.75
CA TYR A 567 -11.83 0.39 -47.43
C TYR A 567 -12.68 0.82 -48.62
N LYS A 568 -13.87 0.21 -48.76
CA LYS A 568 -14.73 0.40 -49.93
C LYS A 568 -15.61 1.63 -49.80
N ASN A 569 -16.08 1.92 -48.59
CA ASN A 569 -16.99 3.01 -48.27
C ASN A 569 -16.78 3.48 -46.82
N PHE A 570 -17.41 4.59 -46.45
CA PHE A 570 -17.30 5.13 -45.09
C PHE A 570 -17.99 4.26 -44.03
N GLU A 571 -19.04 3.51 -44.40
CA GLU A 571 -19.69 2.58 -43.47
C GLU A 571 -18.72 1.51 -42.98
N ASP A 572 -17.90 0.93 -43.87
CA ASP A 572 -16.88 -0.05 -43.51
C ASP A 572 -15.80 0.56 -42.58
N ILE A 573 -15.49 1.86 -42.74
CA ILE A 573 -14.54 2.59 -41.88
C ILE A 573 -15.10 2.71 -40.46
N HIS A 574 -16.34 3.20 -40.31
CA HIS A 574 -16.98 3.35 -39.00
C HIS A 574 -17.36 2.01 -38.35
N GLU A 575 -17.70 0.98 -39.14
CA GLU A 575 -17.86 -0.40 -38.65
C GLU A 575 -16.54 -0.91 -38.04
N CYS A 576 -15.40 -0.61 -38.67
CA CYS A 576 -14.09 -0.94 -38.12
C CYS A 576 -13.83 -0.21 -36.79
N TYR A 577 -14.30 1.04 -36.66
CA TYR A 577 -14.19 1.79 -35.40
C TYR A 577 -14.93 1.10 -34.26
N TYR A 578 -16.16 0.66 -34.50
CA TYR A 578 -16.97 -0.08 -33.55
C TYR A 578 -16.27 -1.36 -33.02
N TYR A 579 -15.67 -2.16 -33.91
CA TYR A 579 -14.89 -3.34 -33.50
C TYR A 579 -13.61 -2.97 -32.74
N GLY A 580 -12.97 -1.84 -33.09
CA GLY A 580 -11.80 -1.33 -32.41
C GLY A 580 -12.08 -0.91 -30.98
N GLU A 581 -13.21 -0.25 -30.74
CA GLU A 581 -13.64 0.12 -29.38
C GLU A 581 -13.97 -1.10 -28.52
N MET A 582 -14.64 -2.13 -29.06
CA MET A 582 -14.79 -3.40 -28.36
C MET A 582 -13.43 -4.00 -27.95
N PHE A 583 -12.49 -4.00 -28.90
CA PHE A 583 -11.16 -4.54 -28.69
C PHE A 583 -10.38 -3.78 -27.61
N ARG A 584 -10.52 -2.44 -27.59
CA ARG A 584 -9.86 -1.55 -26.62
C ARG A 584 -10.46 -1.66 -25.21
N LEU A 585 -11.79 -1.68 -25.09
CA LEU A 585 -12.50 -1.66 -23.80
C LEU A 585 -12.34 -2.98 -23.02
N LYS A 586 -12.19 -4.11 -23.74
CA LYS A 586 -11.87 -5.47 -23.26
C LYS A 586 -12.89 -6.14 -22.35
N LYS A 587 -13.39 -5.43 -21.33
CA LYS A 587 -14.19 -5.98 -20.24
C LYS A 587 -15.68 -5.86 -20.51
N ASP A 588 -16.41 -6.91 -20.14
CA ASP A 588 -17.85 -6.87 -20.02
C ASP A 588 -18.25 -6.01 -18.81
N SER A 589 -18.84 -4.84 -19.06
CA SER A 589 -19.26 -3.89 -18.04
C SER A 589 -20.33 -2.94 -18.57
N SER A 590 -21.18 -2.43 -17.68
CA SER A 590 -22.24 -1.47 -18.07
C SER A 590 -21.71 -0.20 -18.74
N TYR A 591 -20.48 0.21 -18.42
CA TYR A 591 -19.82 1.35 -19.06
C TYR A 591 -19.43 1.02 -20.51
N THR A 592 -18.92 -0.19 -20.74
CA THR A 592 -18.59 -0.69 -22.09
C THR A 592 -19.84 -0.82 -22.95
N ASP A 593 -20.93 -1.32 -22.40
CA ASP A 593 -22.19 -1.43 -23.12
C ASP A 593 -22.74 -0.06 -23.53
N GLU A 594 -22.64 0.94 -22.65
CA GLU A 594 -23.08 2.31 -22.94
C GLU A 594 -22.29 2.95 -24.08
N ASP A 595 -20.95 2.85 -24.05
CA ASP A 595 -20.08 3.41 -25.09
C ASP A 595 -20.31 2.73 -26.45
N LEU A 596 -20.44 1.40 -26.48
CA LEU A 596 -20.72 0.66 -27.70
C LEU A 596 -22.11 0.98 -28.27
N THR A 597 -23.12 1.13 -27.39
CA THR A 597 -24.48 1.52 -27.81
C THR A 597 -24.50 2.91 -28.45
N LYS A 598 -23.67 3.86 -27.98
CA LYS A 598 -23.55 5.19 -28.59
C LYS A 598 -23.03 5.11 -30.02
N ILE A 599 -21.99 4.30 -30.25
CA ILE A 599 -21.41 4.09 -31.58
C ILE A 599 -22.44 3.42 -32.51
N GLU A 600 -23.15 2.39 -32.03
CA GLU A 600 -24.20 1.71 -32.80
C GLU A 600 -25.29 2.69 -33.23
N ASN A 601 -25.83 3.48 -32.30
CA ASN A 601 -26.87 4.46 -32.58
C ASN A 601 -26.40 5.53 -33.57
N ALA A 602 -25.14 5.96 -33.49
CA ALA A 602 -24.56 6.92 -34.42
C ALA A 602 -24.50 6.32 -35.84
N ILE A 603 -23.98 5.09 -36.00
CA ILE A 603 -23.92 4.40 -37.28
C ILE A 603 -25.32 4.19 -37.87
N ASP A 604 -26.29 3.77 -37.04
CA ASP A 604 -27.67 3.55 -37.47
C ASP A 604 -28.34 4.87 -37.90
N SER A 605 -28.08 5.97 -37.18
CA SER A 605 -28.59 7.30 -37.53
C SER A 605 -28.00 7.79 -38.86
N MET A 606 -26.69 7.62 -39.07
CA MET A 606 -26.03 7.95 -40.34
C MET A 606 -26.58 7.15 -41.54
N LYS A 607 -27.03 5.90 -41.31
CA LYS A 607 -27.71 5.09 -42.33
C LYS A 607 -29.12 5.62 -42.61
N ASP A 608 -29.90 5.84 -41.56
CA ASP A 608 -31.30 6.28 -41.66
C ASP A 608 -31.42 7.67 -42.31
N ASP A 609 -30.46 8.55 -42.04
CA ASP A 609 -30.38 9.89 -42.64
C ASP A 609 -29.87 9.87 -44.10
N GLY A 610 -29.43 8.71 -44.62
CA GLY A 610 -28.83 8.59 -45.95
C GLY A 610 -27.49 9.33 -46.07
N TYR A 611 -26.80 9.54 -44.95
CA TYR A 611 -25.54 10.28 -44.90
C TYR A 611 -24.43 9.51 -45.62
N TYR A 612 -24.32 8.19 -45.41
CA TYR A 612 -23.35 7.34 -46.10
C TYR A 612 -23.47 7.43 -47.64
N ASP A 613 -24.69 7.32 -48.18
CA ASP A 613 -24.95 7.46 -49.62
C ASP A 613 -24.49 8.84 -50.15
N THR A 614 -24.65 9.87 -49.34
CA THR A 614 -24.28 11.24 -49.68
C THR A 614 -22.76 11.38 -49.76
N ILE A 615 -22.03 11.01 -48.70
CA ILE A 615 -20.57 11.15 -48.64
C ILE A 615 -19.86 10.23 -49.62
N ASP A 616 -20.32 8.98 -49.78
CA ASP A 616 -19.78 8.04 -50.77
C ASP A 616 -20.00 8.56 -52.20
N SER A 617 -21.15 9.19 -52.48
CA SER A 617 -21.42 9.76 -53.81
C SER A 617 -20.55 10.98 -54.11
N ILE A 618 -20.28 11.84 -53.14
CA ILE A 618 -19.38 12.99 -53.31
C ILE A 618 -17.99 12.46 -53.68
N TYR A 619 -17.51 11.49 -52.92
CA TYR A 619 -16.19 10.94 -53.07
C TYR A 619 -16.00 10.10 -54.35
N SER A 620 -16.99 9.27 -54.71
CA SER A 620 -17.00 8.49 -55.96
C SER A 620 -16.97 9.36 -57.23
N LYS A 621 -17.43 10.62 -57.16
CA LYS A 621 -17.33 11.58 -58.26
C LYS A 621 -15.93 12.19 -58.36
N THR A 622 -15.27 12.42 -57.22
CA THR A 622 -13.91 12.98 -57.15
C THR A 622 -12.87 12.02 -57.72
N ILE A 623 -12.98 10.70 -57.48
CA ILE A 623 -12.09 9.69 -58.08
C ILE A 623 -12.21 9.66 -59.61
N LYS A 624 -13.40 9.89 -60.19
CA LYS A 624 -13.59 9.86 -61.65
C LYS A 624 -13.03 11.09 -62.38
N LEU A 625 -12.64 12.12 -61.63
CA LEU A 625 -12.09 13.37 -62.18
C LEU A 625 -10.56 13.46 -62.06
N LYS A 626 -9.92 12.54 -61.32
CA LYS A 626 -8.48 12.26 -61.37
C LYS A 626 -8.20 11.20 -62.44
#